data_AF-A0A6A3AYD8-F1
#
_entry.id   AF-A0A6A3AYD8-F1
#
_cell.length_a   1.000
_cell.length_b   1.000
_cell.length_c   1.000
_cell.angle_alpha   90.00
_cell.angle_beta   90.00
_cell.angle_gamma   90.00
#
_symmetry.space_group_name_H-M   'P 1'
#
loop_
_entity.id
_entity.type
_entity.pdbx_description
1 polymer ?
#
loop_
_entity_poly.entity_id
_entity_poly.type
_entity_poly.pdbx_seq_one_letter_code
_entity_poly.pdbx_strand_id
1 'polypeptide(L)'
;MTVSSRRDEQNFERIRRDRQYQAEVEKSCPETVSCIDILTVATRDATVLLGGPYWRVPYGRKDSKTSNETDAYTVPISREKLIDLLELFQSKGLNIVDLRKCRCGGDEYVDIDATTPTTFDSVDLDATTPTTFDSQFYANLEREMGLLSTDQRLYSDSRT
;
A
#
# COMPACT_ATOMS: atom_id res chain seq x y z
N MET A 1 6.73 -25.46 2.64
CA MET A 1 7.42 -24.24 2.17
C MET A 1 8.53 -23.96 3.15
N THR A 2 9.77 -24.26 2.77
CA THR A 2 10.96 -23.86 3.52
C THR A 2 11.24 -22.40 3.20
N VAL A 3 11.18 -21.56 4.20
CA VAL A 3 11.50 -20.13 4.08
C VAL A 3 13.00 -20.02 3.76
N SER A 4 13.34 -19.40 2.63
CA SER A 4 14.71 -19.33 2.11
C SER A 4 15.48 -18.09 2.62
N SER A 5 14.77 -17.05 3.07
CA SER A 5 15.39 -15.80 3.54
C SER A 5 14.67 -15.17 4.74
N ARG A 6 15.38 -14.34 5.51
CA ARG A 6 14.80 -13.52 6.59
C ARG A 6 13.64 -12.63 6.13
N ARG A 7 13.65 -12.19 4.87
CA ARG A 7 12.56 -11.40 4.25
C ARG A 7 11.30 -12.24 4.08
N ASP A 8 11.47 -13.46 3.58
CA ASP A 8 10.37 -14.41 3.47
C ASP A 8 9.80 -14.72 4.87
N GLU A 9 10.67 -14.87 5.87
CA GLU A 9 10.30 -15.14 7.27
C GLU A 9 9.39 -14.04 7.84
N GLN A 10 9.77 -12.77 7.70
CA GLN A 10 8.97 -11.62 8.17
C GLN A 10 7.66 -11.44 7.38
N ASN A 11 7.68 -11.68 6.07
CA ASN A 11 6.47 -11.65 5.24
C ASN A 11 5.51 -12.78 5.62
N PHE A 12 6.04 -13.98 5.91
CA PHE A 12 5.24 -15.09 6.41
C PHE A 12 4.64 -14.81 7.79
N GLU A 13 5.34 -14.10 8.68
CA GLU A 13 4.78 -13.69 9.98
C GLU A 13 3.63 -12.67 9.83
N ARG A 14 3.67 -11.78 8.84
CA ARG A 14 2.55 -10.88 8.53
C ARG A 14 1.34 -11.66 8.01
N ILE A 15 1.56 -12.54 7.04
CA ILE A 15 0.51 -13.43 6.50
C ILE A 15 -0.09 -14.34 7.59
N ARG A 16 0.71 -14.79 8.56
CA ARG A 16 0.24 -15.57 9.71
C ARG A 16 -0.73 -14.79 10.59
N ARG A 17 -0.49 -13.49 10.81
CA ARG A 17 -1.40 -12.64 11.59
C ARG A 17 -2.75 -12.46 10.91
N ASP A 18 -2.78 -12.29 9.60
CA ASP A 18 -4.05 -12.15 8.86
C ASP A 18 -4.93 -13.41 8.99
N ARG A 19 -4.31 -14.61 8.99
CA ARG A 19 -5.04 -15.86 9.25
C ARG A 19 -5.60 -15.95 10.66
N GLN A 20 -4.88 -15.42 11.65
CA GLN A 20 -5.36 -15.41 13.05
C GLN A 20 -6.60 -14.53 13.17
N TYR A 21 -6.58 -13.35 12.55
CA TYR A 21 -7.72 -12.44 12.54
C TYR A 21 -8.95 -13.09 11.89
N GLN A 22 -8.76 -13.74 10.74
CA GLN A 22 -9.85 -14.49 10.11
C GLN A 22 -10.40 -15.57 11.04
N ALA A 23 -9.54 -16.36 11.69
CA ALA A 23 -9.97 -17.41 12.61
C ALA A 23 -10.77 -16.88 13.82
N GLU A 24 -10.53 -15.65 14.27
CA GLU A 24 -11.31 -15.02 15.34
C GLU A 24 -12.69 -14.58 14.87
N VAL A 25 -12.79 -14.00 13.67
CA VAL A 25 -14.07 -13.61 13.06
C VAL A 25 -14.94 -14.83 12.80
N GLU A 26 -14.35 -15.92 12.31
CA GLU A 26 -15.04 -17.19 12.02
C GLU A 26 -15.64 -17.84 13.28
N LYS A 27 -15.12 -17.58 14.48
CA LYS A 27 -15.74 -18.06 15.74
C LYS A 27 -17.10 -17.43 16.01
N SER A 28 -17.29 -16.19 15.58
CA SER A 28 -18.52 -15.44 15.81
C SER A 28 -19.51 -15.63 14.67
N CYS A 29 -19.02 -15.65 13.43
CA CYS A 29 -19.84 -15.72 12.22
C CYS A 29 -19.21 -16.66 11.19
N PRO A 30 -19.49 -17.98 11.25
CA PRO A 30 -18.92 -18.96 10.34
C PRO A 30 -19.28 -18.69 8.87
N GLU A 31 -18.30 -18.78 7.98
CA GLU A 31 -18.41 -18.70 6.51
C GLU A 31 -19.18 -17.47 5.98
N THR A 32 -19.24 -16.40 6.78
CA THR A 32 -20.08 -15.23 6.49
C THR A 32 -19.27 -14.07 5.93
N VAL A 33 -18.07 -13.84 6.48
CA VAL A 33 -17.24 -12.67 6.14
C VAL A 33 -16.07 -13.13 5.26
N SER A 34 -15.90 -12.49 4.11
CA SER A 34 -14.78 -12.79 3.20
C SER A 34 -13.47 -12.18 3.69
N CYS A 35 -12.35 -12.81 3.34
CA CYS A 35 -11.00 -12.31 3.62
C CYS A 35 -10.79 -10.92 3.01
N ILE A 36 -11.32 -10.69 1.81
CA ILE A 36 -11.20 -9.41 1.12
C ILE A 36 -11.99 -8.28 1.81
N ASP A 37 -13.16 -8.58 2.40
CA ASP A 37 -13.92 -7.58 3.17
C ASP A 37 -13.25 -7.28 4.51
N ILE A 38 -12.67 -8.31 5.16
CA ILE A 38 -11.81 -8.14 6.34
C ILE A 38 -10.64 -7.19 6.03
N LEU A 39 -9.92 -7.45 4.94
CA LEU A 39 -8.79 -6.62 4.52
C LEU A 39 -9.21 -5.17 4.28
N THR A 40 -10.33 -4.97 3.57
CA THR A 40 -10.83 -3.63 3.25
C THR A 40 -11.22 -2.85 4.50
N VAL A 41 -11.83 -3.51 5.49
CA VAL A 41 -12.16 -2.89 6.79
C VAL A 41 -10.91 -2.59 7.59
N ALA A 42 -9.96 -3.53 7.66
CA ALA A 42 -8.70 -3.34 8.36
C ALA A 42 -7.91 -2.16 7.79
N THR A 43 -7.87 -1.99 6.46
CA THR A 43 -7.26 -0.83 5.82
C THR A 43 -7.94 0.47 6.25
N ARG A 44 -9.27 0.52 6.25
CA ARG A 44 -10.03 1.71 6.68
C ARG A 44 -9.78 2.03 8.15
N ASP A 45 -9.79 1.02 9.01
CA ASP A 45 -9.53 1.19 10.45
C ASP A 45 -8.09 1.68 10.69
N ALA A 46 -7.11 1.14 9.96
CA ALA A 46 -5.72 1.62 10.00
C ALA A 46 -5.60 3.09 9.58
N THR A 47 -6.28 3.51 8.50
CA THR A 47 -6.27 4.92 8.09
C THR A 47 -6.86 5.84 9.16
N VAL A 48 -7.95 5.43 9.80
CA VAL A 48 -8.58 6.21 10.89
C VAL A 48 -7.67 6.27 12.12
N LEU A 49 -7.00 5.17 12.48
CA LEU A 49 -6.04 5.13 13.57
C LEU A 49 -4.87 6.10 13.37
N LEU A 50 -4.46 6.30 12.12
CA LEU A 50 -3.42 7.25 11.75
C LEU A 50 -3.93 8.70 11.61
N GLY A 51 -5.19 8.99 11.94
CA GLY A 51 -5.77 10.34 11.86
C GLY A 51 -6.46 10.69 10.54
N GLY A 52 -6.57 9.72 9.63
CA GLY A 52 -7.25 9.88 8.36
C GLY A 52 -8.79 9.91 8.47
N PRO A 53 -9.48 10.24 7.37
CA PRO A 53 -10.93 10.34 7.37
C PRO A 53 -11.59 8.97 7.55
N TYR A 54 -12.78 8.95 8.17
CA TYR A 54 -13.62 7.76 8.16
C TYR A 54 -14.46 7.70 6.89
N TRP A 55 -14.53 6.53 6.26
CA TRP A 55 -15.50 6.23 5.21
C TRP A 55 -16.20 4.89 5.48
N ARG A 56 -17.42 4.77 4.93
CA ARG A 56 -18.16 3.51 4.93
C ARG A 56 -17.57 2.59 3.87
N VAL A 57 -17.17 1.39 4.28
CA VAL A 57 -16.75 0.32 3.38
C VAL A 57 -17.99 -0.49 2.95
N PRO A 58 -18.32 -0.60 1.65
CA PRO A 58 -19.32 -1.54 1.17
C PRO A 58 -18.85 -2.98 1.38
N TYR A 59 -19.76 -3.88 1.75
CA TYR A 59 -19.48 -5.32 1.99
C TYR A 59 -20.06 -6.20 0.88
N GLY A 60 -19.70 -7.49 0.88
CA GLY A 60 -20.21 -8.49 -0.04
C GLY A 60 -19.23 -8.91 -1.12
N ARG A 61 -17.95 -8.54 -0.99
CA ARG A 61 -16.91 -9.05 -1.88
C ARG A 61 -16.71 -10.54 -1.60
N LYS A 62 -16.35 -11.31 -2.62
CA LYS A 62 -16.10 -12.76 -2.51
C LYS A 62 -14.63 -13.05 -2.71
N ASP A 63 -14.11 -13.98 -1.93
CA ASP A 63 -12.70 -14.38 -2.03
C ASP A 63 -12.46 -15.15 -3.32
N SER A 64 -11.34 -14.83 -3.97
CA SER A 64 -10.85 -15.62 -5.09
C SER A 64 -10.36 -16.98 -4.60
N LYS A 65 -10.63 -18.03 -5.38
CA LYS A 65 -10.09 -19.39 -5.14
C LYS A 65 -8.74 -19.62 -5.81
N THR A 66 -8.29 -18.65 -6.61
CA THR A 66 -7.07 -18.73 -7.40
C THR A 66 -6.23 -17.47 -7.20
N SER A 67 -4.92 -17.65 -7.06
CA SER A 67 -3.93 -16.57 -7.07
C SER A 67 -3.11 -16.66 -8.36
N ASN A 68 -2.84 -15.52 -8.98
CA ASN A 68 -1.98 -15.46 -10.15
C ASN A 68 -0.73 -14.64 -9.83
N GLU A 69 0.43 -15.29 -9.87
CA GLU A 69 1.72 -14.62 -9.63
C GLU A 69 2.02 -13.57 -10.70
N THR A 70 1.59 -13.80 -11.96
CA THR A 70 1.89 -12.85 -13.04
C THR A 70 1.27 -11.48 -12.79
N ASP A 71 0.14 -11.45 -12.10
CA ASP A 71 -0.57 -10.21 -11.76
C ASP A 71 0.19 -9.41 -10.69
N ALA A 72 1.00 -10.07 -9.85
CA ALA A 72 1.84 -9.38 -8.87
C ALA A 72 2.92 -8.52 -9.55
N TYR A 73 3.43 -8.95 -10.71
CA TYR A 73 4.38 -8.16 -11.51
C TYR A 73 3.73 -6.96 -12.21
N THR A 74 2.40 -6.79 -12.14
CA THR A 74 1.69 -5.62 -12.69
C THR A 74 1.54 -4.48 -11.68
N VAL A 75 1.96 -4.68 -10.43
CA VAL A 75 1.94 -3.64 -9.40
C VAL A 75 3.06 -2.63 -9.69
N PRO A 76 2.77 -1.32 -9.72
CA PRO A 76 3.75 -0.30 -10.05
C PRO A 76 4.95 -0.30 -9.10
N ILE A 77 6.14 -0.14 -9.66
CA ILE A 77 7.35 0.11 -8.88
C ILE A 77 7.69 1.62 -8.79
N SER A 78 8.50 1.98 -7.81
CA SER A 78 8.85 3.37 -7.45
C SER A 78 9.58 4.20 -8.52
N ARG A 79 9.96 3.59 -9.66
CA ARG A 79 10.70 4.22 -10.76
C ARG A 79 9.98 4.19 -12.11
N GLU A 80 8.70 3.88 -12.14
CA GLU A 80 7.94 3.82 -13.40
C GLU A 80 7.79 5.18 -14.08
N LYS A 81 7.56 5.16 -15.40
CA LYS A 81 7.22 6.37 -16.13
C LYS A 81 5.79 6.77 -15.74
N LEU A 82 5.58 8.07 -15.61
CA LEU A 82 4.28 8.62 -15.26
C LEU A 82 3.17 8.20 -16.25
N ILE A 83 3.50 8.07 -17.55
CA ILE A 83 2.52 7.65 -18.56
C ILE A 83 2.05 6.22 -18.30
N ASP A 84 2.98 5.30 -18.03
CA ASP A 84 2.68 3.89 -17.74
C ASP A 84 1.79 3.77 -16.49
N LEU A 85 2.08 4.58 -15.46
CA LEU A 85 1.28 4.65 -14.24
C LEU A 85 -0.15 5.17 -14.50
N LEU A 86 -0.30 6.18 -15.35
CA LEU A 86 -1.61 6.71 -15.75
C LEU A 86 -2.42 5.67 -16.53
N GLU A 87 -1.80 5.02 -17.50
CA GLU A 87 -2.45 3.97 -18.31
C GLU A 87 -2.88 2.79 -17.45
N LEU A 88 -2.06 2.38 -16.49
CA LEU A 88 -2.42 1.33 -15.55
C LEU A 88 -3.64 1.71 -14.71
N PHE A 89 -3.66 2.91 -14.12
CA PHE A 89 -4.79 3.34 -13.28
C PHE A 89 -6.08 3.44 -14.11
N GLN A 90 -5.99 3.98 -15.32
CA GLN A 90 -7.11 4.02 -16.25
C GLN A 90 -7.62 2.62 -16.60
N SER A 91 -6.72 1.65 -16.81
CA SER A 91 -7.11 0.25 -17.05
C SER A 91 -7.88 -0.39 -15.89
N LYS A 92 -7.70 0.13 -14.67
CA LYS A 92 -8.43 -0.29 -13.46
C LYS A 92 -9.70 0.54 -13.21
N GLY A 93 -10.05 1.44 -14.14
CA GLY A 93 -11.20 2.34 -14.01
C GLY A 93 -10.98 3.50 -13.03
N LEU A 94 -9.72 3.78 -12.67
CA LEU A 94 -9.34 4.90 -11.82
C LEU A 94 -8.90 6.08 -12.70
N ASN A 95 -9.25 7.29 -12.27
CA ASN A 95 -8.86 8.51 -12.98
C ASN A 95 -7.58 9.14 -12.39
N ILE A 96 -7.13 10.22 -13.03
CA ILE A 96 -5.92 10.94 -12.64
C ILE A 96 -6.02 11.60 -11.25
N VAL A 97 -7.23 11.99 -10.83
CA VAL A 97 -7.50 12.54 -9.49
C VAL A 97 -7.38 11.43 -8.44
N ASP A 98 -7.87 10.23 -8.75
CA ASP A 98 -7.74 9.06 -7.89
C ASP A 98 -6.27 8.67 -7.72
N LEU A 99 -5.46 8.75 -8.78
CA LEU A 99 -4.03 8.47 -8.72
C LEU A 99 -3.31 9.39 -7.73
N ARG A 100 -3.62 10.70 -7.74
CA ARG A 100 -3.05 11.66 -6.78
C ARG A 100 -3.50 11.38 -5.35
N LYS A 101 -4.74 10.89 -5.17
CA LYS A 101 -5.36 10.68 -3.86
C LYS A 101 -5.04 9.32 -3.22
N CYS A 102 -4.84 8.28 -4.03
CA CYS A 102 -4.57 6.91 -3.58
C CYS A 102 -3.13 6.72 -3.06
N ARG A 103 -2.28 7.75 -3.10
CA ARG A 103 -0.97 7.75 -2.46
C ARG A 103 -1.16 7.97 -0.96
N CYS A 104 -1.08 6.90 -0.20
CA CYS A 104 -0.93 6.97 1.25
C CYS A 104 0.57 7.05 1.55
N GLY A 105 1.02 8.11 2.23
CA GLY A 105 2.39 8.24 2.73
C GLY A 105 2.68 7.35 3.94
N GLY A 106 2.25 6.08 3.90
CA GLY A 106 2.56 5.12 4.95
C GLY A 106 3.93 4.51 4.71
N ASP A 107 4.68 4.25 5.78
CA ASP A 107 6.02 3.64 5.79
C ASP A 107 6.17 2.54 4.73
N GLU A 108 6.77 2.89 3.58
CA GLU A 108 7.12 1.93 2.54
C GLU A 108 8.63 1.71 2.52
N TYR A 109 8.98 0.44 2.46
CA TYR A 109 10.33 -0.07 2.37
C TYR A 109 10.97 0.39 1.05
N VAL A 110 11.80 1.43 1.09
CA VAL A 110 12.65 1.84 -0.03
C VAL A 110 14.05 1.30 0.20
N ASP A 111 14.49 0.33 -0.62
CA ASP A 111 15.90 -0.05 -0.70
C ASP A 111 16.68 1.14 -1.26
N ILE A 112 17.26 1.95 -0.37
CA ILE A 112 18.09 3.11 -0.73
C ILE A 112 19.52 2.72 -1.11
N ASP A 113 20.00 1.54 -0.70
CA ASP A 113 21.37 1.08 -1.00
C ASP A 113 21.40 -0.30 -1.66
N ALA A 114 21.53 -0.32 -2.99
CA ALA A 114 21.77 -1.54 -3.75
C ALA A 114 23.23 -2.04 -3.65
N THR A 115 24.08 -1.38 -2.84
CA THR A 115 25.54 -1.55 -2.85
C THR A 115 26.13 -2.16 -1.59
N THR A 116 25.38 -2.26 -0.48
CA THR A 116 25.84 -2.96 0.73
C THR A 116 24.84 -4.04 1.20
N PRO A 117 25.26 -5.31 1.40
CA PRO A 117 24.30 -6.42 1.60
C PRO A 117 23.74 -6.55 3.03
N THR A 118 23.93 -5.58 3.94
CA THR A 118 23.82 -5.87 5.38
C THR A 118 23.09 -4.86 6.26
N THR A 119 22.58 -3.74 5.76
CA THR A 119 21.79 -2.80 6.57
C THR A 119 20.54 -2.36 5.82
N PHE A 120 19.40 -2.89 6.25
CA PHE A 120 18.08 -2.47 5.80
C PHE A 120 17.68 -1.20 6.54
N ASP A 121 18.23 -0.05 6.14
CA ASP A 121 17.79 1.24 6.67
C ASP A 121 16.53 1.66 5.92
N SER A 122 15.37 1.52 6.58
CA SER A 122 14.11 2.06 6.12
C SER A 122 14.13 3.59 6.25
N VAL A 123 13.69 4.28 5.20
CA VAL A 123 13.45 5.73 5.22
C VAL A 123 11.95 5.97 5.08
N ASP A 124 11.44 6.85 5.91
CA ASP A 124 10.02 7.19 5.90
C ASP A 124 9.66 7.97 4.64
N LEU A 125 8.51 7.62 4.03
CA LEU A 125 8.01 8.32 2.84
C LEU A 125 7.58 9.77 3.15
N ASP A 126 7.14 10.03 4.38
CA ASP A 126 6.87 11.38 4.90
C ASP A 126 7.94 11.74 5.94
N ALA A 127 8.85 12.64 5.56
CA ALA A 127 9.94 13.10 6.42
C ALA A 127 9.48 13.94 7.63
N THR A 128 8.26 14.47 7.61
CA THR A 128 7.76 15.37 8.67
C THR A 128 6.84 14.62 9.64
N THR A 129 5.96 13.78 9.10
CA THR A 129 4.88 13.11 9.84
C THR A 129 4.76 11.64 9.43
N PRO A 130 5.79 10.81 9.72
CA PRO A 130 5.88 9.44 9.21
C PRO A 130 4.72 8.54 9.67
N THR A 131 4.22 8.77 10.89
CA THR A 131 3.18 7.94 11.50
C THR A 131 1.80 8.60 11.51
N THR A 132 1.59 9.65 10.72
CA THR A 132 0.31 10.37 10.66
C THR A 132 -0.21 10.46 9.24
N PHE A 133 -1.48 10.12 9.06
CA PHE A 133 -2.18 10.29 7.80
C PHE A 133 -2.72 11.72 7.71
N ASP A 134 -1.98 12.60 7.05
CA ASP A 134 -2.34 14.01 6.87
C ASP A 134 -1.98 14.53 5.47
N SER A 135 -2.05 15.85 5.27
CA SER A 135 -1.68 16.50 4.02
C SER A 135 -0.22 16.97 3.98
N GLN A 136 0.57 16.72 5.02
CA GLN A 136 1.96 17.18 5.13
C GLN A 136 2.85 16.52 4.06
N PHE A 137 2.55 15.27 3.69
CA PHE A 137 3.14 14.63 2.52
C PHE A 137 3.12 15.53 1.27
N TYR A 138 2.00 16.19 0.96
CA TYR A 138 1.91 17.09 -0.21
C TYR A 138 2.70 18.39 0.00
N ALA A 139 2.74 18.92 1.23
CA ALA A 139 3.56 20.08 1.56
C ALA A 139 5.07 19.79 1.44
N ASN A 140 5.48 18.54 1.65
CA ASN A 140 6.85 18.11 1.42
C ASN A 140 7.20 18.12 -0.09
N LEU A 141 6.26 17.74 -0.96
CA LEU A 141 6.45 17.75 -2.42
C LEU A 141 6.61 19.18 -2.99
N GLU A 142 5.96 20.18 -2.40
CA GLU A 142 6.19 21.60 -2.72
C GLU A 142 7.62 22.05 -2.48
N ARG A 143 8.31 21.39 -1.55
CA ARG A 143 9.68 21.70 -1.11
C ARG A 143 10.72 20.78 -1.74
N GLU A 144 10.33 20.01 -2.76
CA GLU A 144 11.17 19.01 -3.43
C GLU A 144 11.70 17.92 -2.48
N MET A 145 10.94 17.60 -1.43
CA MET A 145 11.31 16.62 -0.40
C MET A 145 10.64 15.24 -0.63
N GLY A 146 10.14 14.96 -1.83
CA GLY A 146 9.57 13.64 -2.15
C GLY A 146 10.64 12.55 -2.20
N LEU A 147 10.45 11.46 -1.45
CA LEU A 147 11.40 10.33 -1.42
C LEU A 147 11.42 9.57 -2.75
N LEU A 148 10.24 9.30 -3.33
CA LEU A 148 10.14 8.59 -4.60
C LEU A 148 10.10 9.55 -5.79
N SER A 149 10.86 9.21 -6.83
CA SER A 149 10.87 9.96 -8.10
C SER A 149 9.49 10.10 -8.73
N THR A 150 8.61 9.11 -8.53
CA THR A 150 7.25 9.10 -9.05
C THR A 150 6.37 10.12 -8.33
N ASP A 151 6.57 10.32 -7.03
CA ASP A 151 5.77 11.26 -6.24
C ASP A 151 6.09 12.71 -6.62
N GLN A 152 7.38 13.05 -6.75
CA GLN A 152 7.80 14.38 -7.17
C GLN A 152 7.33 14.71 -8.59
N ARG A 153 7.39 13.73 -9.50
CA ARG A 153 6.92 13.90 -10.88
C ARG A 153 5.41 14.08 -10.96
N LEU A 154 4.65 13.29 -10.22
CA LEU A 154 3.20 13.44 -10.09
C LEU A 154 2.79 14.80 -9.52
N TYR A 155 3.59 15.36 -8.62
CA TYR A 155 3.30 16.70 -8.10
C TYR A 155 3.55 17.80 -9.15
N SER A 156 4.60 17.65 -9.95
CA SER A 156 5.04 18.67 -10.92
C SER A 156 4.37 18.63 -12.30
N ASP A 157 3.71 17.52 -12.67
CA ASP A 157 3.09 17.36 -13.99
C ASP A 157 1.78 18.17 -14.09
N SER A 158 1.62 18.93 -15.16
CA SER A 158 0.47 19.85 -15.34
C SER A 158 -0.86 19.14 -15.60
N ARG A 159 -0.84 17.82 -15.83
CA ARG A 159 -2.05 17.00 -16.02
C ARG A 159 -2.65 16.49 -14.70
N THR A 160 -1.88 16.53 -13.61
CA THR A 160 -2.18 15.98 -12.26
C THR A 160 -2.29 17.07 -11.20
#